data_AF-A0A535TW50-F1
#
_entry.id   AF-A0A535TW50-F1
#
_cell.length_a   1.000
_cell.length_b   1.000
_cell.length_c   1.000
_cell.angle_alpha   90.00
_cell.angle_beta   90.00
_cell.angle_gamma   90.00
#
_symmetry.space_group_name_H-M   'P 1'
#
loop_
_entity.id
_entity.type
_entity.pdbx_description
1 polymer ?
#
loop_
_entity_poly.entity_id
_entity_poly.type
_entity_poly.pdbx_seq_one_letter_code
_entity_poly.pdbx_strand_id
1 'polypeptide(L)' 'MIIGVSQITLHLPDSQSLKDKRQIIKSVMARIRNRFEVAIAEVEEQNLWQIAVLGVSCVS' A
#
# COMPACT_ATOMS: atom_id res chain seq x y z
N MET A 1 9.61 -23.46 3.02
CA MET A 1 9.58 -22.01 2.80
C MET A 1 8.46 -21.70 1.83
N ILE A 2 7.36 -21.17 2.33
CA ILE A 2 6.21 -20.74 1.54
C ILE A 2 6.25 -19.22 1.47
N ILE A 3 6.12 -18.65 0.27
CA ILE A 3 6.05 -17.19 0.08
C ILE A 3 4.66 -16.84 -0.40
N GLY A 4 3.97 -15.99 0.36
CA GLY A 4 2.74 -15.35 -0.07
C GLY A 4 3.06 -13.99 -0.69
N VAL A 5 2.48 -13.69 -1.85
CA VAL A 5 2.54 -12.36 -2.47
C VAL A 5 1.13 -11.94 -2.89
N SER A 6 0.82 -10.66 -2.72
CA SER A 6 -0.45 -10.09 -3.16
C SER A 6 -0.25 -8.65 -3.60
N GLN A 7 -1.02 -8.25 -4.61
CA GLN A 7 -1.06 -6.88 -5.12
C GLN A 7 -2.48 -6.35 -4.95
N ILE A 8 -2.59 -5.16 -4.37
CA ILE A 8 -3.86 -4.53 -4.04
C ILE A 8 -3.88 -3.14 -4.65
N THR A 9 -4.86 -2.89 -5.51
CA THR A 9 -5.10 -1.56 -6.09
C THR A 9 -6.20 -0.85 -5.29
N LEU A 10 -5.89 0.34 -4.82
CA LEU A 10 -6.78 1.22 -4.07
C LEU A 10 -7.11 2.45 -4.91
N HIS A 11 -8.40 2.75 -5.03
CA HIS A 11 -8.86 4.02 -5.58
C HIS A 11 -9.07 5.02 -4.44
N LEU A 12 -8.51 6.23 -4.61
CA LEU A 12 -8.53 7.34 -3.66
C LEU A 12 -9.28 8.52 -4.28
N PRO A 13 -10.63 8.47 -4.39
CA PRO A 13 -11.40 9.49 -5.09
C PRO A 13 -11.26 10.88 -4.46
N ASP A 14 -11.11 10.94 -3.13
CA ASP A 14 -11.01 12.20 -2.38
C ASP A 14 -9.58 12.77 -2.31
N SER A 15 -8.59 12.05 -2.84
CA SER A 15 -7.20 12.52 -2.86
C SER A 15 -7.08 13.67 -3.88
N GLN A 16 -6.59 14.83 -3.43
CA GLN A 16 -6.43 16.02 -4.28
C GLN A 16 -4.96 16.34 -4.57
N SER A 17 -4.03 15.60 -4.00
CA SER A 17 -2.60 15.80 -4.21
C SER A 17 -1.77 14.55 -3.95
N LEU A 18 -0.56 14.52 -4.49
CA LEU A 18 0.43 13.48 -4.17
C LEU A 18 0.77 13.41 -2.68
N LYS A 19 0.70 14.54 -1.98
CA LYS A 19 0.96 14.62 -0.55
C LYS A 19 -0.15 13.90 0.23
N ASP A 20 -1.40 14.12 -0.14
CA ASP A 20 -2.55 13.47 0.50
C ASP A 20 -2.51 11.96 0.30
N LYS A 21 -2.24 11.51 -0.94
CA LYS A 21 -2.00 10.09 -1.25
C LYS A 21 -0.92 9.51 -0.34
N ARG A 22 0.25 10.16 -0.25
CA ARG A 22 1.36 9.68 0.59
C ARG A 22 0.98 9.58 2.06
N GLN A 23 0.20 10.53 2.58
CA GLN A 23 -0.30 10.49 3.96
C GLN A 23 -1.25 9.31 4.20
N ILE A 24 -2.18 9.08 3.27
CA ILE A 24 -3.14 7.96 3.34
C ILE A 24 -2.40 6.63 3.29
N ILE A 25 -1.55 6.42 2.28
CA ILE A 25 -0.78 5.19 2.08
C ILE A 25 0.11 4.91 3.29
N LYS A 26 0.80 5.93 3.82
CA LYS A 26 1.64 5.77 5.02
C LYS A 26 0.82 5.26 6.21
N SER A 27 -0.39 5.79 6.42
CA SER A 27 -1.28 5.34 7.49
C SER A 27 -1.76 3.90 7.28
N VAL A 28 -2.17 3.55 6.06
CA VAL A 28 -2.62 2.19 5.70
C VAL A 28 -1.51 1.17 5.89
N MET A 29 -0.31 1.44 5.35
CA MET A 29 0.84 0.54 5.51
C MET A 29 1.25 0.38 6.97
N ALA A 30 1.25 1.46 7.76
CA ALA A 30 1.56 1.39 9.18
C ALA A 30 0.57 0.49 9.94
N ARG A 31 -0.73 0.60 9.66
CA ARG A 31 -1.76 -0.25 10.27
C ARG A 31 -1.59 -1.72 9.90
N ILE A 32 -1.26 -2.02 8.64
CA ILE A 32 -1.05 -3.39 8.17
C ILE A 32 0.18 -4.01 8.83
N ARG A 33 1.32 -3.30 8.84
CA ARG A 33 2.56 -3.76 9.51
C ARG A 33 2.36 -3.98 11.01
N ASN A 34 1.54 -3.17 11.67
CA ASN A 34 1.27 -3.31 13.10
C ASN A 34 0.30 -4.47 13.41
N ARG A 35 -0.53 -4.89 12.45
CA ARG A 35 -1.53 -5.95 12.65
C ARG A 35 -1.05 -7.32 12.17
N PHE A 36 -0.18 -7.36 11.18
CA PHE A 36 0.29 -8.59 10.54
C PHE A 36 1.81 -8.56 10.38
N GLU A 37 2.46 -9.71 10.53
CA GLU A 37 3.89 -9.89 10.27
C GLU A 37 4.17 -10.02 8.77
N VAL A 38 3.92 -8.92 8.03
CA VAL A 38 4.05 -8.88 6.57
C VAL A 38 4.89 -7.69 6.12
N ALA A 39 5.62 -7.86 5.02
CA ALA A 39 6.21 -6.75 4.30
C ALA A 39 5.14 -6.11 3.40
N ILE A 40 5.11 -4.78 3.35
CA ILE A 40 4.19 -4.02 2.49
C ILE A 40 4.87 -2.77 1.95
N ALA A 41 4.64 -2.46 0.67
CA ALA A 41 5.16 -1.27 0.00
C ALA A 41 4.20 -0.78 -1.10
N GLU A 42 4.30 0.49 -1.46
CA GLU A 42 3.71 1.00 -2.70
C GLU A 42 4.64 0.62 -3.87
N VAL A 43 4.10 -0.05 -4.88
CA VAL A 43 4.89 -0.67 -5.96
C VAL A 43 4.70 -0.02 -7.33
N GLU A 44 3.57 0.66 -7.57
CA GLU A 44 3.24 1.27 -8.87
C GLU A 44 2.43 2.57 -8.71
N GLU A 45 2.27 3.29 -9.83
CA GLU A 45 1.41 4.49 -9.96
C GLU A 45 1.70 5.64 -8.99
N GLN A 46 2.96 5.81 -8.55
CA GLN A 46 3.35 6.83 -7.56
C GLN A 46 3.06 8.27 -7.98
N ASN A 47 2.87 8.54 -9.28
CA ASN A 47 2.54 9.86 -9.82
C ASN A 47 1.03 10.11 -10.00
N LEU A 48 0.19 9.07 -9.90
CA LEU A 48 -1.26 9.22 -9.87
C LEU A 48 -1.71 9.31 -8.40
N TRP A 49 -2.27 10.44 -7.99
CA TRP A 49 -2.71 10.61 -6.60
C TRP A 49 -4.05 9.93 -6.29
N GLN A 50 -4.83 9.57 -7.31
CA GLN A 50 -6.13 8.91 -7.17
C GLN A 50 -6.05 7.38 -7.18
N ILE A 51 -4.88 6.81 -7.47
CA ILE A 51 -4.66 5.36 -7.52
C ILE A 51 -3.43 5.04 -6.69
N ALA A 52 -3.51 4.01 -5.86
CA ALA A 52 -2.38 3.49 -5.10
C ALA A 52 -2.30 1.98 -5.28
N VAL A 53 -1.12 1.48 -5.64
CA VAL A 53 -0.89 0.04 -5.80
C VAL A 53 0.05 -0.42 -4.70
N LEU A 54 -0.45 -1.28 -3.81
CA LEU A 54 0.29 -1.83 -2.69
C LEU A 54 0.67 -3.29 -2.97
N GLY A 55 1.94 -3.61 -2.83
CA GLY A 55 2.45 -4.98 -2.81
C GLY A 55 2.62 -5.44 -1.37
N VAL A 56 2.15 -6.66 -1.07
CA VAL A 56 2.29 -7.32 0.24
C VAL A 56 3.01 -8.65 0.04
N SER A 57 3.96 -8.97 0.91
CA SER A 57 4.59 -10.29 0.96
C SER A 57 4.74 -10.82 2.38
N CYS A 58 4.68 -12.15 2.51
CA CYS A 58 4.89 -12.87 3.76
C CYS A 58 5.63 -14.19 3.50
N VAL A 59 6.31 -14.70 4.52
CA VAL A 59 7.02 -15.98 4.47
C VAL A 59 6.59 -16.84 5.64
N SER A 60 6.40 -18.14 5.40
CA SER A 60 6.11 -19.17 6.41
C SER A 60 6.99 -20.40 6.25
#